data_AF-A0AAN1M4Z1-F1
#
_entry.id   AF-A0AAN1M4Z1-F1
#
_cell.length_a   1.000
_cell.length_b   1.000
_cell.length_c   1.000
_cell.angle_alpha   90.00
_cell.angle_beta   90.00
_cell.angle_gamma   90.00
#
_symmetry.space_group_name_H-M   'P 1'
#
loop_
_entity.id
_entity.type
_entity.pdbx_description
1 polymer ?
#
loop_
_entity_poly.entity_id
_entity_poly.type
_entity_poly.pdbx_seq_one_letter_code
_entity_poly.pdbx_strand_id
1 'polypeptide(L)'
;MGIRITRLTKLAAAGLGAVMLFASAACGSATTQTEPNTKQNVPEPTGPINVVASINQWGSLAAELGGDDVTVTSIMNSTNVDAHDFEPKTSDVAKLSQAQIVVANGAGYDSWATKPLSKSSTLVSAASVMGAMEGDNPHLWFSKDARSSMASAITEAYVKALPSKKKIFQKRLKNWLNSEKTLETWVNDFTKTHTDLTYAATEPVAYYLMADVGFKNVTPKGYTQSTASGGEPAPADLQAFQTLIEDKGADVLINNTQEASDTTNMITGTAGKSDVPVVDVSEQMPADATTLNAWINQLINTIIDAVDPTYGCDAGTGDNTEGDASGENSSDTAANQSDSANDAGTTYIRECKATNADSASDSANFGTDNSTTDTEGTTPSNEGQTDPGK
;
A
#
# COMPACT_ATOMS: atom_id res chain seq x y z
N MET A 1 38.93 -43.15 4.83
CA MET A 1 39.22 -42.74 6.21
C MET A 1 37.90 -42.29 6.81
N GLY A 2 37.24 -43.16 7.57
CA GLY A 2 35.91 -42.88 8.13
C GLY A 2 35.99 -42.79 9.64
N ILE A 3 35.17 -41.93 10.25
CA ILE A 3 34.74 -42.06 11.65
C ILE A 3 33.23 -41.78 11.68
N ARG A 4 32.52 -42.78 12.20
CA ARG A 4 31.10 -42.77 12.56
C ARG A 4 30.93 -42.03 13.89
N ILE A 5 29.84 -41.31 14.09
CA ILE A 5 29.35 -40.93 15.43
C ILE A 5 27.96 -41.52 15.62
N THR A 6 27.86 -42.28 16.70
CA THR A 6 26.84 -43.28 17.04
C THR A 6 25.65 -42.64 17.74
N ARG A 7 24.45 -43.11 17.42
CA ARG A 7 23.22 -42.89 18.20
C ARG A 7 23.37 -43.56 19.58
N LEU A 8 22.93 -42.89 20.65
CA LEU A 8 22.71 -43.50 21.96
C LEU A 8 21.22 -43.45 22.31
N THR A 9 20.61 -44.61 22.20
CA THR A 9 19.34 -45.01 22.81
C THR A 9 19.51 -45.17 24.32
N LYS A 10 18.52 -44.75 25.11
CA LYS A 10 18.35 -45.21 26.50
C LYS A 10 17.04 -45.97 26.61
N LEU A 11 17.15 -47.21 27.07
CA LEU A 11 16.07 -48.14 27.37
C LEU A 11 15.88 -48.24 28.89
N ALA A 12 14.59 -48.32 29.26
CA ALA A 12 13.99 -49.15 30.31
C ALA A 12 14.33 -48.96 31.79
N ALA A 13 13.28 -48.77 32.59
CA ALA A 13 12.99 -49.63 33.73
C ALA A 13 11.46 -49.68 33.99
N ALA A 14 10.94 -50.90 34.01
CA ALA A 14 9.56 -51.24 34.33
C ALA A 14 9.34 -51.31 35.85
N GLY A 15 8.13 -50.98 36.30
CA GLY A 15 7.65 -51.23 37.66
C GLY A 15 6.19 -51.66 37.62
N LEU A 16 5.96 -52.96 37.79
CA LEU A 16 4.66 -53.63 37.97
C LEU A 16 4.08 -53.31 39.36
N GLY A 17 2.75 -53.24 39.44
CA GLY A 17 2.01 -53.73 40.61
C GLY A 17 0.92 -52.82 41.15
N ALA A 18 -0.33 -53.10 40.79
CA ALA A 18 -1.36 -53.63 41.71
C ALA A 18 -2.77 -53.15 41.29
N VAL A 19 -3.58 -54.13 40.91
CA VAL A 19 -5.02 -54.03 40.73
C VAL A 19 -5.69 -54.01 42.11
N MET A 20 -6.57 -53.03 42.36
CA MET A 20 -7.69 -53.19 43.29
C MET A 20 -8.96 -52.60 42.67
N LEU A 21 -9.94 -53.47 42.51
CA LEU A 21 -11.34 -53.16 42.21
C LEU A 21 -11.97 -52.34 43.33
N PHE A 22 -12.72 -51.30 42.97
CA PHE A 22 -14.00 -50.99 43.62
C PHE A 22 -14.97 -50.47 42.56
N ALA A 23 -15.98 -51.27 42.26
CA ALA A 23 -17.20 -50.82 41.63
C ALA A 23 -18.14 -50.32 42.74
N SER A 24 -18.56 -49.08 42.65
CA SER A 24 -19.77 -48.59 43.32
C SER A 24 -20.47 -47.60 42.41
N ALA A 25 -21.66 -47.98 41.97
CA ALA A 25 -22.61 -47.10 41.33
C ALA A 25 -23.03 -45.99 42.30
N ALA A 26 -23.01 -44.74 41.84
CA ALA A 26 -23.76 -43.65 42.45
C ALA A 26 -24.21 -42.68 41.35
N CYS A 27 -25.51 -42.65 41.09
CA CYS A 27 -26.17 -41.53 40.43
C CYS A 27 -25.95 -40.27 41.27
N GLY A 28 -25.50 -39.18 40.64
CA GLY A 28 -25.31 -37.89 41.32
C GLY A 28 -25.15 -36.76 40.32
N SER A 29 -26.17 -35.90 40.28
CA SER A 29 -26.37 -34.66 39.54
C SER A 29 -25.13 -33.96 38.99
N ALA A 30 -25.19 -33.62 37.70
CA ALA A 30 -24.28 -32.70 37.03
C ALA A 30 -24.19 -31.37 37.80
N THR A 31 -23.06 -31.17 38.47
CA THR A 31 -22.65 -29.86 38.97
C THR A 31 -21.59 -29.36 37.99
N THR A 32 -21.97 -28.38 37.19
CA THR A 32 -21.08 -27.57 36.36
C THR A 32 -20.02 -26.94 37.27
N GLN A 33 -18.80 -27.48 37.24
CA GLN A 33 -17.63 -26.78 37.75
C GLN A 33 -17.35 -25.63 36.78
N THR A 34 -17.75 -24.44 37.18
CA THR A 34 -17.29 -23.18 36.58
C THR A 34 -15.81 -23.04 36.91
N GLU A 35 -14.93 -23.27 35.94
CA GLU A 35 -13.54 -22.84 36.08
C GLU A 35 -13.49 -21.30 36.26
N PRO A 36 -12.67 -20.79 37.19
CA PRO A 36 -12.49 -19.36 37.35
C PRO A 36 -11.72 -18.82 36.14
N ASN A 37 -12.47 -18.26 35.18
CA ASN A 37 -11.94 -17.55 34.03
C ASN A 37 -11.27 -16.26 34.52
N THR A 38 -10.03 -16.37 34.97
CA THR A 38 -9.20 -15.23 35.39
C THR A 38 -8.67 -14.53 34.15
N LYS A 39 -9.57 -14.06 33.28
CA LYS A 39 -9.23 -13.02 32.31
C LYS A 39 -9.03 -11.77 33.13
N GLN A 40 -7.81 -11.23 33.16
CA GLN A 40 -7.59 -9.87 33.62
C GLN A 40 -8.56 -8.97 32.86
N ASN A 41 -9.60 -8.50 33.54
CA ASN A 41 -10.54 -7.53 33.01
C ASN A 41 -9.81 -6.20 32.93
N VAL A 42 -9.03 -5.99 31.87
CA VAL A 42 -8.68 -4.65 31.43
C VAL A 42 -10.01 -4.00 31.05
N PRO A 43 -10.40 -2.89 31.71
CA PRO A 43 -11.64 -2.22 31.38
C PRO A 43 -11.66 -1.84 29.89
N GLU A 44 -12.79 -2.04 29.22
CA GLU A 44 -12.95 -1.55 27.84
C GLU A 44 -12.72 -0.01 27.81
N PRO A 45 -12.11 0.52 26.74
CA PRO A 45 -12.02 1.96 26.53
C PRO A 45 -13.39 2.61 26.58
N THR A 46 -13.52 3.73 27.28
CA THR A 46 -14.76 4.53 27.32
C THR A 46 -14.91 5.49 26.13
N GLY A 47 -14.00 5.40 25.15
CA GLY A 47 -13.94 6.25 23.96
C GLY A 47 -13.16 5.56 22.82
N PRO A 48 -12.86 6.28 21.72
CA PRO A 48 -12.13 5.71 20.58
C PRO A 48 -10.77 5.15 20.98
N ILE A 49 -10.34 4.06 20.31
CA ILE A 49 -9.02 3.47 20.54
C ILE A 49 -7.95 4.43 19.98
N ASN A 50 -6.96 4.80 20.81
CA ASN A 50 -5.81 5.57 20.33
C ASN A 50 -4.82 4.67 19.58
N VAL A 51 -4.70 4.91 18.28
CA VAL A 51 -3.85 4.15 17.36
C VAL A 51 -2.75 5.05 16.81
N VAL A 52 -1.50 4.62 16.90
CA VAL A 52 -0.37 5.31 16.28
C VAL A 52 0.26 4.42 15.23
N ALA A 53 0.24 4.86 13.98
CA ALA A 53 0.91 4.18 12.88
C ALA A 53 2.27 4.84 12.63
N SER A 54 3.29 4.04 12.33
CA SER A 54 4.60 4.55 11.94
C SER A 54 4.53 5.33 10.63
N ILE A 55 3.83 4.78 9.63
CA ILE A 55 3.69 5.32 8.28
C ILE A 55 2.22 5.47 7.87
N ASN A 56 1.94 6.44 6.99
CA ASN A 56 0.57 6.84 6.68
C ASN A 56 -0.26 5.81 5.91
N GLN A 57 0.34 4.94 5.11
CA GLN A 57 -0.35 3.84 4.45
C GLN A 57 -0.99 2.86 5.45
N TRP A 58 -0.25 2.51 6.51
CA TRP A 58 -0.80 1.68 7.59
C TRP A 58 -1.78 2.44 8.47
N GLY A 59 -1.57 3.75 8.64
CA GLY A 59 -2.53 4.63 9.30
C GLY A 59 -3.87 4.73 8.55
N SER A 60 -3.84 4.84 7.22
CA SER A 60 -5.04 4.84 6.38
C SER A 60 -5.82 3.54 6.57
N LEU A 61 -5.15 2.40 6.44
CA LEU A 61 -5.76 1.09 6.65
C LEU A 61 -6.38 0.97 8.05
N ALA A 62 -5.64 1.41 9.07
CA ALA A 62 -6.11 1.41 10.45
C ALA A 62 -7.37 2.28 10.63
N ALA A 63 -7.45 3.43 9.96
CA ALA A 63 -8.60 4.33 10.02
C ALA A 63 -9.83 3.73 9.31
N GLU A 64 -9.65 3.12 8.13
CA GLU A 64 -10.75 2.48 7.38
C GLU A 64 -11.40 1.33 8.17
N LEU A 65 -10.57 0.53 8.85
CA LEU A 65 -11.04 -0.60 9.67
C LEU A 65 -11.68 -0.15 10.98
N GLY A 66 -11.26 0.99 11.51
CA GLY A 66 -11.66 1.48 12.82
C GLY A 66 -12.83 2.48 12.80
N GLY A 67 -12.99 3.25 11.73
CA GLY A 67 -13.97 4.34 11.62
C GLY A 67 -13.93 5.28 12.83
N ASP A 68 -15.10 5.76 13.26
CA ASP A 68 -15.23 6.65 14.42
C ASP A 68 -14.88 5.99 15.78
N ASP A 69 -14.64 4.67 15.80
CA ASP A 69 -14.29 3.93 17.01
C ASP A 69 -12.77 3.95 17.28
N VAL A 70 -11.98 4.63 16.43
CA VAL A 70 -10.53 4.80 16.60
C VAL A 70 -10.12 6.26 16.36
N THR A 71 -8.98 6.64 16.92
CA THR A 71 -8.28 7.89 16.57
C THR A 71 -6.89 7.49 16.09
N VAL A 72 -6.60 7.72 14.81
CA VAL A 72 -5.34 7.32 14.19
C VAL A 72 -4.41 8.51 14.03
N THR A 73 -3.16 8.36 14.45
CA THR A 73 -2.07 9.29 14.15
C THR A 73 -0.97 8.56 13.39
N SER A 74 -0.61 9.06 12.21
CA SER A 74 0.54 8.58 11.45
C SER A 74 1.75 9.47 11.72
N ILE A 75 2.91 8.89 12.02
CA ILE A 75 4.13 9.65 12.33
C ILE A 75 4.79 10.17 11.04
N MET A 76 5.10 9.27 10.11
CA MET A 76 5.62 9.61 8.79
C MET A 76 4.46 9.67 7.80
N ASN A 77 4.18 10.87 7.27
CA ASN A 77 2.98 11.13 6.49
C ASN A 77 3.19 12.09 5.30
N SER A 78 4.44 12.26 4.87
CA SER A 78 4.81 13.17 3.80
C SER A 78 5.72 12.46 2.80
N THR A 79 5.54 12.78 1.52
CA THR A 79 6.41 12.35 0.42
C THR A 79 7.62 13.26 0.22
N ASN A 80 7.85 14.22 1.12
CA ASN A 80 8.95 15.20 1.01
C ASN A 80 10.17 14.84 1.87
N VAL A 81 10.17 13.65 2.47
CA VAL A 81 11.24 13.17 3.32
C VAL A 81 11.71 11.83 2.79
N ASP A 82 13.01 11.60 2.78
CA ASP A 82 13.55 10.25 2.67
C ASP A 82 13.14 9.48 3.95
N ALA A 83 12.59 8.28 3.75
CA ALA A 83 12.07 7.47 4.85
C ALA A 83 13.17 6.71 5.61
N HIS A 84 14.30 6.44 4.96
CA HIS A 84 15.47 5.78 5.52
C HIS A 84 16.30 6.70 6.41
N ASP A 85 16.29 8.01 6.12
CA ASP A 85 16.92 9.06 6.95
C ASP A 85 16.01 9.63 8.05
N PHE A 86 14.78 9.12 8.17
CA PHE A 86 13.81 9.66 9.11
C PHE A 86 14.18 9.39 10.57
N GLU A 87 14.29 10.47 11.34
CA GLU A 87 14.39 10.42 12.80
C GLU A 87 13.12 10.98 13.48
N PRO A 88 12.46 10.22 14.36
CA PRO A 88 11.26 10.71 15.04
C PRO A 88 11.59 11.83 16.03
N LYS A 89 10.70 12.82 16.12
CA LYS A 89 10.80 13.87 17.14
C LYS A 89 10.43 13.30 18.51
N THR A 90 10.86 13.97 19.58
CA THR A 90 10.45 13.62 20.96
C THR A 90 8.93 13.58 21.13
N SER A 91 8.20 14.44 20.40
CA SER A 91 6.73 14.41 20.38
C SER A 91 6.17 13.13 19.77
N ASP A 92 6.84 12.54 18.79
CA ASP A 92 6.40 11.32 18.12
C ASP A 92 6.66 10.10 19.01
N VAL A 93 7.79 10.07 19.69
CA VAL A 93 8.08 9.11 20.75
C VAL A 93 7.03 9.16 21.86
N ALA A 94 6.60 10.37 22.27
CA ALA A 94 5.54 10.52 23.26
C ALA A 94 4.20 9.94 22.78
N LYS A 95 3.79 10.22 21.54
CA LYS A 95 2.57 9.63 20.94
C LYS A 95 2.63 8.09 20.94
N LEU A 96 3.75 7.52 20.46
CA LEU A 96 3.96 6.07 20.42
C LEU A 96 3.87 5.44 21.82
N SER A 97 4.44 6.09 22.84
CA SER A 97 4.39 5.61 24.22
C SER A 97 2.99 5.61 24.85
N GLN A 98 2.10 6.49 24.35
CA GLN A 98 0.72 6.66 24.82
C GLN A 98 -0.30 5.89 23.97
N ALA A 99 0.14 5.24 22.90
CA ALA A 99 -0.71 4.48 22.00
C ALA A 99 -1.25 3.21 22.68
N GLN A 100 -2.53 2.93 22.48
CA GLN A 100 -3.11 1.64 22.87
C GLN A 100 -2.74 0.56 21.85
N ILE A 101 -2.72 0.94 20.57
CA ILE A 101 -2.28 0.10 19.46
C ILE A 101 -1.23 0.86 18.66
N VAL A 102 -0.10 0.23 18.41
CA VAL A 102 0.88 0.71 17.44
C VAL A 102 0.87 -0.17 16.21
N VAL A 103 0.80 0.45 15.04
CA VAL A 103 0.85 -0.22 13.74
C VAL A 103 2.19 0.11 13.08
N ALA A 104 3.02 -0.90 12.89
CA ALA A 104 4.37 -0.76 12.34
C ALA A 104 4.54 -1.60 11.08
N ASN A 105 5.53 -1.25 10.28
CA ASN A 105 5.95 -1.98 9.11
C ASN A 105 6.88 -3.13 9.50
N GLY A 106 7.97 -2.84 10.23
CA GLY A 106 9.01 -3.82 10.56
C GLY A 106 10.01 -4.02 9.42
N ALA A 107 10.67 -5.19 9.40
CA ALA A 107 11.74 -5.55 8.45
C ALA A 107 12.93 -4.55 8.42
N GLY A 108 13.14 -3.81 9.52
CA GLY A 108 14.19 -2.79 9.65
C GLY A 108 13.73 -1.36 9.33
N TYR A 109 12.60 -1.20 8.62
CA TYR A 109 12.12 0.09 8.11
C TYR A 109 11.86 1.15 9.19
N ASP A 110 11.13 0.77 10.24
CA ASP A 110 10.65 1.68 11.29
C ASP A 110 10.99 1.16 12.68
N SER A 111 12.24 0.69 12.85
CA SER A 111 12.73 0.21 14.15
C SER A 111 12.58 1.25 15.27
N TRP A 112 12.58 2.54 14.92
CA TRP A 112 12.33 3.66 15.83
C TRP A 112 10.90 3.68 16.40
N ALA A 113 9.91 3.12 15.68
CA ALA A 113 8.51 3.13 16.10
C ALA A 113 8.22 2.07 17.19
N THR A 114 9.02 1.00 17.24
CA THR A 114 8.79 -0.14 18.14
C THR A 114 9.61 -0.08 19.44
N LYS A 115 10.75 0.62 19.43
CA LYS A 115 11.59 0.85 20.62
C LYS A 115 10.87 1.52 21.81
N PRO A 116 10.02 2.55 21.62
CA PRO A 116 9.41 3.29 22.74
C PRO A 116 8.12 2.67 23.29
N LEU A 117 7.74 1.47 22.85
CA LEU A 117 6.45 0.85 23.20
C LEU A 117 6.33 0.54 24.70
N SER A 118 5.20 0.92 25.27
CA SER A 118 4.84 0.52 26.63
C SER A 118 4.47 -0.97 26.68
N LYS A 119 4.64 -1.63 27.84
CA LYS A 119 4.22 -3.04 28.02
C LYS A 119 2.71 -3.26 27.84
N SER A 120 1.91 -2.20 27.93
CA SER A 120 0.46 -2.22 27.75
C SER A 120 0.02 -1.99 26.30
N SER A 121 0.91 -1.53 25.42
CA SER A 121 0.58 -1.27 24.02
C SER A 121 0.53 -2.57 23.23
N THR A 122 -0.49 -2.72 22.38
CA THR A 122 -0.55 -3.82 21.41
C THR A 122 0.22 -3.40 20.16
N LEU A 123 1.19 -4.20 19.72
CA LEU A 123 1.90 -4.00 18.46
C LEU A 123 1.27 -4.87 17.37
N VAL A 124 0.95 -4.26 16.23
CA VAL A 124 0.64 -4.96 14.97
C VAL A 124 1.74 -4.59 13.97
N SER A 125 2.41 -5.59 13.40
CA SER A 125 3.56 -5.39 12.51
C SER A 125 3.40 -6.16 11.21
N ALA A 126 3.59 -5.47 10.07
CA ALA A 126 3.52 -6.08 8.74
C ALA A 126 4.55 -7.20 8.59
N ALA A 127 5.80 -6.96 9.00
CA ALA A 127 6.85 -7.97 8.97
C ALA A 127 6.51 -9.19 9.84
N SER A 128 5.90 -8.98 11.02
CA SER A 128 5.50 -10.09 11.89
C SER A 128 4.39 -10.95 11.28
N VAL A 129 3.40 -10.35 10.64
CA VAL A 129 2.31 -11.11 10.01
C VAL A 129 2.75 -11.81 8.72
N MET A 130 3.75 -11.25 8.02
CA MET A 130 4.31 -11.83 6.80
C MET A 130 5.47 -12.80 7.06
N GLY A 131 6.03 -12.83 8.27
CA GLY A 131 7.26 -13.56 8.57
C GLY A 131 8.51 -12.96 7.92
N ALA A 132 8.47 -11.67 7.55
CA ALA A 132 9.62 -10.96 6.99
C ALA A 132 10.64 -10.64 8.10
N MET A 133 11.92 -10.70 7.74
CA MET A 133 13.04 -10.48 8.63
C MET A 133 13.74 -9.15 8.32
N GLU A 134 14.57 -8.69 9.24
CA GLU A 134 15.46 -7.56 8.98
C GLU A 134 16.43 -7.91 7.84
N GLY A 135 16.54 -7.02 6.86
CA GLY A 135 17.30 -7.23 5.63
C GLY A 135 16.48 -7.78 4.46
N ASP A 136 15.25 -8.23 4.68
CA ASP A 136 14.29 -8.42 3.58
C ASP A 136 13.86 -7.06 3.02
N ASN A 137 13.26 -7.05 1.82
CA ASN A 137 12.72 -5.84 1.23
C ASN A 137 11.60 -5.27 2.14
N PRO A 138 11.74 -4.05 2.67
CA PRO A 138 10.81 -3.53 3.68
C PRO A 138 9.50 -2.99 3.13
N HIS A 139 9.31 -2.84 1.81
CA HIS A 139 8.18 -2.12 1.22
C HIS A 139 6.88 -2.96 1.19
N LEU A 140 6.54 -3.55 2.33
CA LEU A 140 5.50 -4.57 2.49
C LEU A 140 4.09 -4.05 2.15
N TRP A 141 3.83 -2.75 2.26
CA TRP A 141 2.53 -2.18 1.90
C TRP A 141 2.17 -2.35 0.42
N PHE A 142 3.18 -2.57 -0.44
CA PHE A 142 2.95 -2.90 -1.85
C PHE A 142 2.52 -4.34 -2.08
N SER A 143 2.74 -5.25 -1.13
CA SER A 143 2.25 -6.64 -1.23
C SER A 143 0.77 -6.74 -0.87
N LYS A 144 -0.04 -7.30 -1.78
CA LYS A 144 -1.46 -7.58 -1.50
C LYS A 144 -1.69 -8.51 -0.30
N ASP A 145 -0.82 -9.50 -0.13
CA ASP A 145 -0.89 -10.46 0.97
C ASP A 145 -0.60 -9.78 2.31
N ALA A 146 0.37 -8.86 2.33
CA ALA A 146 0.68 -8.05 3.51
C ALA A 146 -0.45 -7.09 3.86
N ARG A 147 -1.06 -6.42 2.88
CA ARG A 147 -2.22 -5.54 3.13
C ARG A 147 -3.40 -6.32 3.71
N SER A 148 -3.75 -7.46 3.13
CA SER A 148 -4.82 -8.33 3.63
C SER A 148 -4.55 -8.90 5.03
N SER A 149 -3.31 -9.30 5.30
CA SER A 149 -2.89 -9.82 6.60
C SER A 149 -2.89 -8.73 7.67
N MET A 150 -2.40 -7.54 7.32
CA MET A 150 -2.45 -6.36 8.20
C MET A 150 -3.88 -5.95 8.50
N ALA A 151 -4.79 -5.97 7.51
CA ALA A 151 -6.18 -5.63 7.73
C ALA A 151 -6.85 -6.55 8.76
N SER A 152 -6.57 -7.85 8.64
CA SER A 152 -7.04 -8.86 9.58
C SER A 152 -6.45 -8.66 10.98
N ALA A 153 -5.13 -8.47 11.08
CA ALA A 153 -4.43 -8.32 12.36
C ALA A 153 -4.81 -7.02 13.11
N ILE A 154 -4.97 -5.91 12.39
CA ILE A 154 -5.46 -4.64 12.96
C ILE A 154 -6.88 -4.84 13.51
N THR A 155 -7.75 -5.49 12.73
CA THR A 155 -9.14 -5.76 13.16
C THR A 155 -9.18 -6.65 14.40
N GLU A 156 -8.32 -7.67 14.49
CA GLU A 156 -8.20 -8.51 15.69
C GLU A 156 -7.76 -7.70 16.91
N ALA A 157 -6.80 -6.78 16.74
CA ALA A 157 -6.37 -5.88 17.80
C ALA A 157 -7.53 -4.95 18.25
N TYR A 158 -8.33 -4.43 17.32
CA TYR A 158 -9.52 -3.64 17.64
C TYR A 158 -10.59 -4.44 18.38
N VAL A 159 -10.88 -5.68 17.95
CA VAL A 159 -11.83 -6.57 18.62
C VAL A 159 -11.36 -6.91 20.04
N LYS A 160 -10.06 -7.07 20.26
CA LYS A 160 -9.50 -7.31 21.58
C LYS A 160 -9.58 -6.08 22.47
N ALA A 161 -9.34 -4.89 21.92
CA ALA A 161 -9.36 -3.63 22.66
C ALA A 161 -10.79 -3.17 22.99
N LEU A 162 -11.74 -3.32 22.06
CA LEU A 162 -13.13 -2.91 22.22
C LEU A 162 -14.12 -4.02 21.79
N PRO A 163 -14.25 -5.10 22.58
CA PRO A 163 -15.09 -6.26 22.26
C PRO A 163 -16.56 -5.92 21.97
N SER A 164 -17.13 -4.91 22.63
CA SER A 164 -18.49 -4.41 22.40
C SER A 164 -18.74 -3.96 20.94
N LYS A 165 -17.70 -3.55 20.20
CA LYS A 165 -17.78 -3.11 18.79
C LYS A 165 -17.39 -4.19 17.78
N LYS A 166 -17.15 -5.43 18.22
CA LYS A 166 -16.65 -6.54 17.37
C LYS A 166 -17.37 -6.68 16.02
N LYS A 167 -18.71 -6.69 16.03
CA LYS A 167 -19.51 -6.87 14.79
C LYS A 167 -19.25 -5.76 13.77
N ILE A 168 -19.03 -4.53 14.23
CA ILE A 168 -18.78 -3.38 13.37
C ILE A 168 -17.40 -3.48 12.74
N PHE A 169 -16.36 -3.78 13.53
CA PHE A 169 -15.00 -3.98 12.99
C PHE A 169 -14.96 -5.12 11.97
N GLN A 170 -15.63 -6.24 12.25
CA GLN A 170 -15.71 -7.36 11.30
C GLN A 170 -16.45 -6.99 10.01
N LYS A 171 -17.48 -6.13 10.08
CA LYS A 171 -18.15 -5.61 8.88
C LYS A 171 -17.21 -4.74 8.06
N ARG A 172 -16.47 -3.81 8.69
CA ARG A 172 -15.50 -2.94 8.00
C ARG A 172 -14.38 -3.76 7.35
N LEU A 173 -13.83 -4.75 8.06
CA LEU A 173 -12.84 -5.68 7.50
C LEU A 173 -13.37 -6.41 6.26
N LYS A 174 -14.59 -6.96 6.34
CA LYS A 174 -15.20 -7.66 5.20
C LYS A 174 -15.32 -6.74 3.98
N ASN A 175 -15.76 -5.50 4.19
CA ASN A 175 -15.90 -4.53 3.12
C ASN A 175 -14.54 -4.16 2.52
N TRP A 176 -13.53 -3.95 3.36
CA TRP A 176 -12.17 -3.63 2.92
C TRP A 176 -11.54 -4.80 2.12
N LEU A 177 -11.67 -6.05 2.60
CA LEU A 177 -11.18 -7.23 1.88
C LEU A 177 -11.89 -7.45 0.54
N ASN A 178 -13.17 -7.08 0.44
CA ASN A 178 -13.88 -7.13 -0.85
C ASN A 178 -13.30 -6.10 -1.84
N SER A 179 -12.95 -4.90 -1.35
CA SER A 179 -12.28 -3.87 -2.16
C SER A 179 -10.92 -4.34 -2.65
N GLU A 180 -10.08 -4.90 -1.77
CA GLU A 180 -8.79 -5.48 -2.15
C GLU A 180 -8.97 -6.58 -3.21
N LYS A 181 -9.95 -7.47 -3.02
CA LYS A 181 -10.25 -8.53 -3.99
C LYS A 181 -10.64 -8.01 -5.37
N THR A 182 -11.34 -6.87 -5.45
CA THR A 182 -11.67 -6.23 -6.73
C THR A 182 -10.40 -5.76 -7.45
N LEU A 183 -9.47 -5.12 -6.74
CA LEU A 183 -8.15 -4.74 -7.26
C LEU A 183 -7.37 -5.97 -7.74
N GLU A 184 -7.34 -7.04 -6.94
CA GLU A 184 -6.66 -8.28 -7.31
C GLU A 184 -7.25 -8.90 -8.58
N THR A 185 -8.57 -8.88 -8.73
CA THR A 185 -9.24 -9.41 -9.93
C THR A 185 -8.83 -8.62 -11.16
N TRP A 186 -8.84 -7.29 -11.07
CA TRP A 186 -8.40 -6.38 -12.13
C TRP A 186 -6.96 -6.66 -12.57
N VAL A 187 -6.03 -6.73 -11.61
CA VAL A 187 -4.62 -7.03 -11.89
C VAL A 187 -4.46 -8.42 -12.51
N ASN A 188 -5.15 -9.43 -11.98
CA ASN A 188 -5.09 -10.79 -12.52
C ASN A 188 -5.59 -10.85 -13.97
N ASP A 189 -6.65 -10.11 -14.31
CA ASP A 189 -7.15 -10.05 -15.70
C ASP A 189 -6.14 -9.38 -16.63
N PHE A 190 -5.41 -8.36 -16.17
CA PHE A 190 -4.33 -7.73 -16.93
C PHE A 190 -3.18 -8.71 -17.19
N THR A 191 -2.75 -9.44 -16.16
CA THR A 191 -1.62 -10.38 -16.28
C THR A 191 -1.89 -11.53 -17.25
N LYS A 192 -3.16 -11.93 -17.44
CA LYS A 192 -3.54 -13.01 -18.39
C LYS A 192 -3.24 -12.62 -19.84
N THR A 193 -3.33 -11.34 -20.18
CA THR A 193 -3.06 -10.84 -21.54
C THR A 193 -1.65 -10.27 -21.70
N HIS A 194 -0.93 -10.04 -20.60
CA HIS A 194 0.38 -9.38 -20.56
C HIS A 194 1.44 -10.22 -19.81
N THR A 195 1.81 -11.37 -20.37
CA THR A 195 2.64 -12.37 -19.67
C THR A 195 4.16 -12.14 -19.73
N ASP A 196 4.62 -11.20 -20.57
CA ASP A 196 6.04 -11.00 -20.87
C ASP A 196 6.56 -9.59 -20.58
N LEU A 197 5.78 -8.77 -19.88
CA LEU A 197 6.19 -7.42 -19.52
C LEU A 197 7.38 -7.43 -18.55
N THR A 198 8.24 -6.44 -18.71
CA THR A 198 9.49 -6.24 -17.99
C THR A 198 9.55 -4.86 -17.38
N TYR A 199 10.19 -4.74 -16.22
CA TYR A 199 10.47 -3.46 -15.59
C TYR A 199 11.90 -3.37 -15.12
N ALA A 200 12.43 -2.16 -15.11
CA ALA A 200 13.59 -1.82 -14.33
C ALA A 200 13.21 -0.79 -13.26
N ALA A 201 14.02 -0.64 -12.21
CA ALA A 201 13.73 0.31 -11.15
C ALA A 201 14.99 1.01 -10.64
N THR A 202 14.86 2.28 -10.27
CA THR A 202 15.93 3.02 -9.59
C THR A 202 16.18 2.48 -8.18
N GLU A 203 15.17 1.86 -7.59
CA GLU A 203 15.21 1.16 -6.29
C GLU A 203 14.15 0.05 -6.23
N PRO A 204 14.33 -0.98 -5.37
CA PRO A 204 13.36 -2.07 -5.25
C PRO A 204 12.09 -1.71 -4.44
N VAL A 205 11.68 -0.45 -4.42
CA VAL A 205 10.53 0.05 -3.65
C VAL A 205 9.22 -0.60 -4.11
N ALA A 206 8.94 -0.59 -5.41
CA ALA A 206 7.72 -1.18 -5.97
C ALA A 206 7.81 -2.70 -6.19
N TYR A 207 8.84 -3.39 -5.70
CA TYR A 207 9.13 -4.80 -6.02
C TYR A 207 7.90 -5.72 -5.87
N TYR A 208 7.20 -5.62 -4.74
CA TYR A 208 6.01 -6.43 -4.48
C TYR A 208 4.84 -6.09 -5.40
N LEU A 209 4.62 -4.79 -5.67
CA LEU A 209 3.56 -4.36 -6.57
C LEU A 209 3.81 -4.84 -8.00
N MET A 210 5.04 -4.68 -8.50
CA MET A 210 5.40 -5.12 -9.85
C MET A 210 5.28 -6.65 -10.00
N ALA A 211 5.60 -7.40 -8.95
CA ALA A 211 5.38 -8.84 -8.92
C ALA A 211 3.89 -9.20 -8.96
N ASP A 212 3.05 -8.50 -8.19
CA ASP A 212 1.59 -8.67 -8.20
C ASP A 212 0.99 -8.35 -9.58
N VAL A 213 1.53 -7.34 -10.30
CA VAL A 213 1.12 -6.96 -11.67
C VAL A 213 1.77 -7.82 -12.76
N GLY A 214 2.59 -8.81 -12.40
CA GLY A 214 3.12 -9.81 -13.33
C GLY A 214 4.33 -9.36 -14.16
N PHE A 215 4.96 -8.24 -13.81
CA PHE A 215 6.16 -7.76 -14.51
C PHE A 215 7.43 -8.49 -14.04
N LYS A 216 8.34 -8.76 -14.97
CA LYS A 216 9.64 -9.36 -14.71
C LYS A 216 10.70 -8.27 -14.46
N ASN A 217 11.41 -8.34 -13.33
CA ASN A 217 12.48 -7.39 -13.04
C ASN A 217 13.72 -7.68 -13.90
N VAL A 218 14.16 -6.70 -14.68
CA VAL A 218 15.35 -6.75 -15.52
C VAL A 218 16.47 -5.82 -15.03
N THR A 219 16.29 -5.14 -13.90
CA THR A 219 17.31 -4.25 -13.31
C THR A 219 18.63 -5.01 -13.10
N PRO A 220 19.79 -4.43 -13.47
CA PRO A 220 21.08 -5.08 -13.24
C PRO A 220 21.29 -5.44 -11.77
N LYS A 221 21.67 -6.70 -11.51
CA LYS A 221 21.74 -7.24 -10.15
C LYS A 221 22.69 -6.47 -9.23
N GLY A 222 23.84 -6.02 -9.74
CA GLY A 222 24.80 -5.23 -8.97
C GLY A 222 24.26 -3.85 -8.60
N TYR A 223 23.50 -3.23 -9.50
CA TYR A 223 22.77 -2.00 -9.22
C TYR A 223 21.73 -2.22 -8.11
N THR A 224 20.84 -3.20 -8.26
CA THR A 224 19.80 -3.51 -7.26
C THR A 224 20.40 -3.83 -5.89
N GLN A 225 21.50 -4.59 -5.84
CA GLN A 225 22.14 -4.93 -4.56
C GLN A 225 22.75 -3.70 -3.88
N SER A 226 23.35 -2.79 -4.66
CA SER A 226 23.97 -1.57 -4.14
C SER A 226 22.91 -0.65 -3.56
N THR A 227 21.86 -0.34 -4.32
CA THR A 227 20.78 0.56 -3.87
C THR A 227 20.00 -0.03 -2.71
N ALA A 228 19.69 -1.34 -2.72
CA ALA A 228 19.04 -2.00 -1.58
C ALA A 228 19.85 -1.97 -0.27
N SER A 229 21.16 -1.70 -0.35
CA SER A 229 22.04 -1.59 0.82
C SER A 229 22.37 -0.13 1.17
N GLY A 230 21.76 0.85 0.52
CA GLY A 230 22.09 2.28 0.66
C GLY A 230 23.47 2.65 0.11
N GLY A 231 24.02 1.83 -0.79
CA GLY A 231 25.35 2.01 -1.38
C GLY A 231 25.31 2.61 -2.78
N GLU A 232 26.40 3.27 -3.17
CA GLU A 232 26.56 3.77 -4.53
C GLU A 232 26.79 2.61 -5.53
N PRO A 233 26.04 2.56 -6.65
CA PRO A 233 26.26 1.56 -7.68
C PRO A 233 27.63 1.68 -8.35
N ALA A 234 28.24 0.54 -8.70
CA ALA A 234 29.51 0.55 -9.43
C ALA A 234 29.35 1.12 -10.85
N PRO A 235 30.38 1.78 -11.42
CA PRO A 235 30.32 2.33 -12.78
C PRO A 235 29.92 1.31 -13.86
N ALA A 236 30.33 0.06 -13.71
CA ALA A 236 29.96 -1.02 -14.64
C ALA A 236 28.46 -1.38 -14.55
N ASP A 237 27.88 -1.35 -13.35
CA ASP A 237 26.44 -1.57 -13.16
C ASP A 237 25.63 -0.40 -13.72
N LEU A 238 26.11 0.84 -13.54
CA LEU A 238 25.49 2.03 -14.15
C LEU A 238 25.52 1.99 -15.67
N GLN A 239 26.64 1.56 -16.26
CA GLN A 239 26.75 1.39 -17.70
C GLN A 239 25.79 0.30 -18.20
N ALA A 240 25.77 -0.86 -17.52
CA ALA A 240 24.86 -1.94 -17.87
C ALA A 240 23.38 -1.50 -17.77
N PHE A 241 23.04 -0.66 -16.79
CA PHE A 241 21.69 -0.14 -16.64
C PHE A 241 21.35 0.85 -17.76
N GLN A 242 22.24 1.79 -18.09
CA GLN A 242 22.01 2.70 -19.21
C GLN A 242 21.82 1.93 -20.52
N THR A 243 22.68 0.96 -20.82
CA THR A 243 22.54 0.12 -22.03
C THR A 243 21.23 -0.65 -22.03
N LEU A 244 20.81 -1.22 -20.89
CA LEU A 244 19.51 -1.90 -20.78
C LEU A 244 18.34 -0.97 -21.17
N ILE A 245 18.38 0.29 -20.73
CA ILE A 245 17.33 1.27 -21.02
C ILE A 245 17.41 1.77 -22.47
N GLU A 246 18.62 2.06 -22.98
CA GLU A 246 18.86 2.49 -24.36
C GLU A 246 18.39 1.43 -25.38
N ASP A 247 18.65 0.16 -25.08
CA ASP A 247 18.22 -0.99 -25.89
C ASP A 247 16.72 -1.32 -25.72
N LYS A 248 15.98 -0.54 -24.92
CA LYS A 248 14.56 -0.78 -24.59
C LYS A 248 14.33 -2.18 -24.00
N GLY A 249 15.27 -2.66 -23.19
CA GLY A 249 15.19 -3.95 -22.52
C GLY A 249 14.22 -3.99 -21.33
N ALA A 250 13.61 -2.87 -20.98
CA ALA A 250 12.53 -2.74 -20.00
C ALA A 250 11.33 -2.02 -20.64
N ASP A 251 10.11 -2.51 -20.41
CA ASP A 251 8.88 -1.88 -20.89
C ASP A 251 8.52 -0.61 -20.09
N VAL A 252 8.96 -0.55 -18.83
CA VAL A 252 8.77 0.61 -17.95
C VAL A 252 9.93 0.74 -16.96
N LEU A 253 10.34 1.98 -16.67
CA LEU A 253 11.24 2.33 -15.57
C LEU A 253 10.42 2.82 -14.38
N ILE A 254 10.59 2.20 -13.23
CA ILE A 254 10.03 2.66 -11.95
C ILE A 254 11.03 3.57 -11.24
N ASN A 255 10.61 4.75 -10.83
CA ASN A 255 11.45 5.73 -10.17
C ASN A 255 10.95 6.05 -8.75
N ASN A 256 11.78 5.81 -7.73
CA ASN A 256 11.53 6.33 -6.39
C ASN A 256 11.85 7.83 -6.33
N THR A 257 10.82 8.65 -6.21
CA THR A 257 10.97 10.12 -6.17
C THR A 257 11.54 10.67 -4.87
N GLN A 258 11.55 9.87 -3.80
CA GLN A 258 12.05 10.27 -2.48
C GLN A 258 13.56 10.04 -2.32
N GLU A 259 14.17 9.32 -3.26
CA GLU A 259 15.59 8.92 -3.28
C GLU A 259 16.31 9.47 -4.54
N ALA A 260 16.10 10.77 -4.79
CA ALA A 260 16.68 11.43 -5.96
C ALA A 260 18.18 11.68 -5.79
N SER A 261 18.96 11.31 -6.81
CA SER A 261 20.41 11.50 -6.88
C SER A 261 20.86 11.76 -8.32
N ASP A 262 22.12 12.17 -8.52
CA ASP A 262 22.69 12.32 -9.86
C ASP A 262 22.63 11.02 -10.66
N THR A 263 22.78 9.88 -9.98
CA THR A 263 22.64 8.55 -10.56
C THR A 263 21.22 8.28 -11.04
N THR A 264 20.21 8.52 -10.20
CA THR A 264 18.82 8.26 -10.59
C THR A 264 18.36 9.23 -11.68
N ASN A 265 18.77 10.50 -11.62
CA ASN A 265 18.55 11.50 -12.68
C ASN A 265 19.18 11.11 -14.03
N MET A 266 20.36 10.48 -14.00
CA MET A 266 21.00 9.96 -15.21
C MET A 266 20.16 8.84 -15.83
N ILE A 267 19.70 7.87 -15.03
CA ILE A 267 18.90 6.74 -15.50
C ILE A 267 17.54 7.19 -16.02
N THR A 268 16.81 8.07 -15.30
CA THR A 268 15.53 8.61 -15.76
C THR A 268 15.70 9.48 -17.00
N GLY A 269 16.80 10.25 -17.10
CA GLY A 269 17.16 10.99 -18.29
C GLY A 269 17.46 10.09 -19.49
N THR A 270 18.11 8.94 -19.29
CA THR A 270 18.34 7.93 -20.34
C THR A 270 17.03 7.29 -20.79
N ALA A 271 16.11 7.00 -19.87
CA ALA A 271 14.78 6.49 -20.21
C ALA A 271 13.99 7.48 -21.07
N GLY A 272 13.96 8.76 -20.67
CA GLY A 272 13.30 9.81 -21.43
C GLY A 272 13.89 10.02 -22.84
N LYS A 273 15.21 9.92 -22.99
CA LYS A 273 15.86 10.00 -24.32
C LYS A 273 15.60 8.77 -25.20
N SER A 274 15.30 7.63 -24.58
CA SER A 274 15.10 6.35 -25.26
C SER A 274 13.62 6.02 -25.44
N ASP A 275 12.71 6.94 -25.11
CA ASP A 275 11.25 6.70 -25.13
C ASP A 275 10.82 5.49 -24.27
N VAL A 276 11.53 5.22 -23.17
CA VAL A 276 11.09 4.24 -22.15
C VAL A 276 10.22 4.99 -21.14
N PRO A 277 8.96 4.59 -20.93
CA PRO A 277 8.06 5.20 -19.95
C PRO A 277 8.67 5.19 -18.55
N VAL A 278 8.52 6.29 -17.82
CA VAL A 278 8.91 6.41 -16.41
C VAL A 278 7.66 6.54 -15.57
N VAL A 279 7.53 5.68 -14.56
CA VAL A 279 6.48 5.75 -13.55
C VAL A 279 7.11 6.10 -12.21
N ASP A 280 6.73 7.27 -11.71
CA ASP A 280 7.15 7.76 -10.40
C ASP A 280 6.34 7.08 -9.30
N VAL A 281 7.06 6.65 -8.26
CA VAL A 281 6.52 6.02 -7.05
C VAL A 281 7.07 6.76 -5.83
N SER A 282 6.25 6.79 -4.79
CA SER A 282 6.60 7.27 -3.45
C SER A 282 6.53 6.12 -2.45
N GLU A 283 7.26 6.24 -1.35
CA GLU A 283 7.17 5.31 -0.22
C GLU A 283 6.09 5.69 0.79
N GLN A 284 5.71 6.96 0.82
CA GLN A 284 4.57 7.43 1.58
C GLN A 284 3.38 7.65 0.67
N MET A 285 2.19 7.40 1.21
CA MET A 285 0.95 7.72 0.50
C MET A 285 0.90 9.24 0.25
N PRO A 286 0.68 9.71 -0.99
CA PRO A 286 0.63 11.13 -1.31
C PRO A 286 -0.65 11.76 -0.75
N ALA A 287 -0.63 13.09 -0.59
CA ALA A 287 -1.72 13.81 0.09
C ALA A 287 -3.06 13.84 -0.66
N ASP A 288 -3.02 13.57 -1.97
CA ASP A 288 -4.19 13.46 -2.85
C ASP A 288 -4.83 12.06 -2.83
N ALA A 289 -4.13 11.05 -2.32
CA ALA A 289 -4.71 9.74 -2.07
C ALA A 289 -5.47 9.72 -0.74
N THR A 290 -6.74 9.30 -0.82
CA THR A 290 -7.66 9.30 0.34
C THR A 290 -7.61 8.00 1.14
N THR A 291 -7.31 6.88 0.48
CA THR A 291 -7.19 5.55 1.10
C THR A 291 -6.00 4.79 0.53
N LEU A 292 -5.55 3.76 1.26
CA LEU A 292 -4.48 2.87 0.80
C LEU A 292 -4.88 2.19 -0.53
N ASN A 293 -6.10 1.68 -0.63
CA ASN A 293 -6.60 1.05 -1.85
C ASN A 293 -6.72 2.04 -3.01
N ALA A 294 -7.07 3.30 -2.75
CA ALA A 294 -7.10 4.33 -3.79
C ALA A 294 -5.69 4.62 -4.33
N TRP A 295 -4.70 4.72 -3.45
CA TRP A 295 -3.32 4.93 -3.84
C TRP A 295 -2.76 3.76 -4.66
N ILE A 296 -2.96 2.53 -4.17
CA ILE A 296 -2.53 1.32 -4.89
C ILE A 296 -3.23 1.22 -6.26
N ASN A 297 -4.53 1.53 -6.33
CA ASN A 297 -5.27 1.60 -7.59
C ASN A 297 -4.65 2.61 -8.57
N GLN A 298 -4.34 3.82 -8.09
CA GLN A 298 -3.73 4.86 -8.91
C GLN A 298 -2.40 4.39 -9.50
N LEU A 299 -1.51 3.82 -8.66
CA LEU A 299 -0.23 3.28 -9.12
C LEU A 299 -0.38 2.17 -10.15
N ILE A 300 -1.28 1.21 -9.90
CA ILE A 300 -1.56 0.11 -10.86
C ILE A 300 -2.03 0.69 -12.20
N ASN A 301 -2.95 1.64 -12.19
CA ASN A 301 -3.45 2.24 -13.42
C ASN A 301 -2.37 3.05 -14.13
N THR A 302 -1.50 3.78 -13.42
CA THR A 302 -0.36 4.48 -14.02
C THR A 302 0.65 3.51 -14.64
N ILE A 303 0.92 2.37 -13.99
CA ILE A 303 1.81 1.32 -14.51
C ILE A 303 1.22 0.69 -15.78
N ILE A 304 -0.08 0.35 -15.75
CA ILE A 304 -0.79 -0.21 -16.92
C ILE A 304 -0.80 0.82 -18.06
N ASP A 305 -1.14 2.08 -17.79
CA ASP A 305 -1.20 3.14 -18.80
C ASP A 305 0.16 3.39 -19.49
N ALA A 306 1.26 3.16 -18.76
CA ALA A 306 2.61 3.31 -19.29
C ALA A 306 2.93 2.28 -20.39
N VAL A 307 2.34 1.08 -20.32
CA VAL A 307 2.66 -0.05 -21.24
C VAL A 307 1.52 -0.41 -22.20
N ASP A 308 0.27 -0.22 -21.78
CA ASP A 308 -0.93 -0.42 -22.58
C ASP A 308 -2.00 0.61 -22.15
N PRO A 309 -1.95 1.84 -22.67
CA PRO A 309 -2.94 2.87 -22.37
C PRO A 309 -4.36 2.53 -22.85
N THR A 310 -4.53 1.50 -23.69
CA THR A 310 -5.85 1.07 -24.18
C THR A 310 -6.51 0.03 -23.28
N TYR A 311 -5.75 -0.64 -22.41
CA TYR A 311 -6.25 -1.69 -21.54
C TYR A 311 -7.42 -1.23 -20.66
N GLY A 312 -8.58 -1.88 -20.80
CA GLY A 312 -9.79 -1.53 -20.05
C GLY A 312 -10.53 -0.29 -20.54
N CYS A 313 -10.10 0.34 -21.64
CA CYS A 313 -10.82 1.45 -22.28
C CYS A 313 -11.55 1.09 -23.57
N ASP A 314 -11.44 -0.16 -24.02
CA ASP A 314 -12.30 -0.68 -25.06
C ASP A 314 -13.66 -1.10 -24.47
N ALA A 315 -14.48 -0.08 -24.17
CA ALA A 315 -15.92 -0.24 -23.95
C ALA A 315 -16.68 0.88 -24.67
N GLY A 316 -16.50 0.95 -25.99
CA GLY A 316 -17.49 1.52 -26.90
C GLY A 316 -18.73 0.64 -27.04
N THR A 317 -19.30 0.16 -25.93
CA THR A 317 -20.68 -0.29 -25.77
C THR A 317 -20.92 -0.40 -24.27
N GLY A 318 -21.68 0.54 -23.71
CA GLY A 318 -22.24 0.38 -22.37
C GLY A 318 -23.13 -0.86 -22.36
N ASP A 319 -22.73 -1.88 -21.61
CA ASP A 319 -23.63 -2.90 -21.14
C ASP A 319 -23.79 -2.69 -19.63
N ASN A 320 -24.77 -1.85 -19.28
CA ASN A 320 -25.45 -1.97 -18.01
C ASN A 320 -26.15 -3.33 -18.04
N THR A 321 -25.46 -4.39 -17.61
CA THR A 321 -26.14 -5.62 -17.22
C THR A 321 -26.88 -5.38 -15.91
N GLU A 322 -27.99 -4.64 -15.98
CA GLU A 322 -29.14 -4.93 -15.15
C GLU A 322 -29.58 -6.36 -15.51
N GLY A 323 -29.37 -7.30 -14.59
CA GLY A 323 -29.86 -8.65 -14.74
C GLY A 323 -31.39 -8.65 -14.83
N ASP A 324 -31.91 -8.75 -16.04
CA ASP A 324 -33.30 -9.06 -16.33
C ASP A 324 -33.59 -10.50 -15.86
N ALA A 325 -34.02 -10.62 -14.60
CA ALA A 325 -34.60 -11.83 -14.07
C ALA A 325 -36.10 -11.86 -14.40
N SER A 326 -36.42 -12.27 -15.63
CA SER A 326 -37.76 -12.75 -15.96
C SER A 326 -37.95 -14.18 -15.45
N GLY A 327 -38.44 -14.29 -14.21
CA GLY A 327 -38.78 -15.55 -13.56
C GLY A 327 -40.01 -15.40 -12.65
N GLU A 328 -41.16 -15.71 -13.24
CA GLU A 328 -42.43 -16.17 -12.67
C GLU A 328 -42.84 -15.83 -11.21
N ASN A 329 -43.97 -15.14 -11.15
CA ASN A 329 -44.93 -14.90 -10.08
C ASN A 329 -45.19 -16.06 -9.08
N SER A 330 -45.06 -15.84 -7.76
CA SER A 330 -46.11 -16.14 -6.74
C SER A 330 -45.75 -15.66 -5.32
N SER A 331 -46.60 -14.77 -4.78
CA SER A 331 -47.04 -14.62 -3.37
C SER A 331 -46.07 -14.90 -2.21
N ASP A 332 -45.67 -13.85 -1.48
CA ASP A 332 -46.29 -13.51 -0.18
C ASP A 332 -45.63 -12.28 0.50
N THR A 333 -46.50 -11.53 1.15
CA THR A 333 -46.33 -10.28 1.92
C THR A 333 -45.27 -10.30 3.03
N ALA A 334 -44.48 -9.23 3.18
CA ALA A 334 -44.61 -8.23 4.26
C ALA A 334 -43.35 -7.34 4.42
N ALA A 335 -43.60 -6.03 4.34
CA ALA A 335 -42.87 -4.88 4.88
C ALA A 335 -41.51 -5.08 5.59
N ASN A 336 -40.48 -4.36 5.13
CA ASN A 336 -39.98 -3.20 5.89
C ASN A 336 -39.16 -2.26 4.99
N GLN A 337 -39.52 -0.97 5.02
CA GLN A 337 -38.74 0.13 4.45
C GLN A 337 -37.63 0.57 5.43
N SER A 338 -36.67 1.30 4.86
CA SER A 338 -35.66 2.19 5.47
C SER A 338 -34.53 1.54 6.29
N ASP A 339 -33.37 1.38 5.65
CA ASP A 339 -32.28 2.37 5.79
C ASP A 339 -31.20 2.10 4.73
N SER A 340 -31.40 2.68 3.54
CA SER A 340 -30.41 2.73 2.48
C SER A 340 -29.65 4.05 2.57
N ALA A 341 -28.56 4.04 3.33
CA ALA A 341 -27.50 5.04 3.19
C ALA A 341 -26.16 4.37 3.50
N ASN A 342 -25.25 4.43 2.53
CA ASN A 342 -23.87 3.92 2.53
C ASN A 342 -23.70 2.41 2.27
N ASP A 343 -24.19 1.97 1.11
CA ASP A 343 -23.56 0.85 0.37
C ASP A 343 -23.06 1.40 -0.98
N ALA A 344 -22.10 2.33 -0.91
CA ALA A 344 -21.31 2.71 -2.07
C ALA A 344 -20.06 1.83 -2.04
N GLY A 345 -20.14 0.64 -2.63
CA GLY A 345 -18.96 -0.16 -2.94
C GLY A 345 -18.05 0.70 -3.82
N THR A 346 -16.92 1.15 -3.27
CA THR A 346 -15.93 1.91 -4.03
C THR A 346 -15.34 0.96 -5.06
N THR A 347 -15.72 1.11 -6.33
CA THR A 347 -15.11 0.37 -7.44
C THR A 347 -13.76 1.00 -7.74
N TYR A 348 -12.69 0.35 -7.30
CA TYR A 348 -11.30 0.70 -7.61
C TYR A 348 -10.95 0.22 -9.03
N ILE A 349 -11.63 0.77 -10.03
CA ILE A 349 -11.46 0.43 -11.45
C ILE A 349 -11.25 1.72 -12.23
N ARG A 350 -10.41 1.64 -13.27
CA ARG A 350 -10.05 2.75 -14.17
C ARG A 350 -11.27 3.54 -14.65
N GLU A 351 -11.24 4.86 -14.51
CA GLU A 351 -12.10 5.77 -15.25
C GLU A 351 -11.37 6.18 -16.54
N CYS A 352 -11.79 5.63 -17.67
CA CYS A 352 -11.19 5.94 -18.96
C CYS A 352 -11.34 7.42 -19.31
N LYS A 353 -10.23 8.09 -19.63
CA LYS A 353 -10.29 9.42 -20.26
C LYS A 353 -10.97 9.25 -21.61
N ALA A 354 -12.10 9.91 -21.83
CA ALA A 354 -12.74 9.94 -23.14
C ALA A 354 -11.73 10.46 -24.17
N THR A 355 -11.31 9.59 -25.09
CA THR A 355 -10.61 10.03 -26.29
C THR A 355 -11.62 10.80 -27.13
N ASN A 356 -11.59 12.14 -27.08
CA ASN A 356 -12.26 12.95 -28.10
C ASN A 356 -11.50 12.72 -29.42
N ALA A 357 -11.86 11.65 -30.12
CA ALA A 357 -11.55 11.44 -31.52
C ALA A 357 -12.49 12.34 -32.35
N ASP A 358 -12.36 13.66 -32.19
CA ASP A 358 -12.92 14.68 -33.08
C ASP A 358 -12.19 16.00 -32.84
N SER A 359 -10.93 16.06 -33.27
CA SER A 359 -10.16 17.30 -33.45
C SER A 359 -9.10 17.11 -34.53
N ALA A 360 -9.50 16.48 -35.64
CA ALA A 360 -8.71 16.43 -36.86
C ALA A 360 -9.49 17.07 -38.02
N SER A 361 -10.03 18.27 -37.79
CA SER A 361 -10.37 19.24 -38.84
C SER A 361 -10.85 20.54 -38.21
N ASP A 362 -9.94 21.43 -37.79
CA ASP A 362 -10.15 22.84 -38.13
C ASP A 362 -8.84 23.65 -38.16
N SER A 363 -8.64 24.23 -39.34
CA SER A 363 -7.89 25.45 -39.66
C SER A 363 -6.46 25.67 -39.11
N ALA A 364 -5.51 25.32 -39.99
CA ALA A 364 -4.43 26.23 -40.32
C ALA A 364 -5.00 27.59 -40.75
N ASN A 365 -4.80 28.66 -39.95
CA ASN A 365 -4.45 30.02 -40.42
C ASN A 365 -4.32 30.98 -39.22
N PHE A 366 -3.11 31.38 -38.87
CA PHE A 366 -2.89 32.72 -38.32
C PHE A 366 -1.95 33.45 -39.26
N GLY A 367 -2.56 33.90 -40.36
CA GLY A 367 -2.00 34.90 -41.26
C GLY A 367 -2.00 36.25 -40.56
N THR A 368 -0.83 36.88 -40.64
CA THR A 368 -0.61 38.32 -40.62
C THR A 368 -1.78 39.11 -41.18
N ASP A 369 -2.23 40.15 -40.47
CA ASP A 369 -2.68 41.34 -41.18
C ASP A 369 -2.30 42.64 -40.47
N ASN A 370 -1.72 43.50 -41.28
CA ASN A 370 -1.22 44.83 -41.02
C ASN A 370 -2.30 45.81 -41.51
N SER A 371 -2.75 46.73 -40.67
CA SER A 371 -3.49 47.90 -41.13
C SER A 371 -3.07 49.13 -40.34
N THR A 372 -2.30 49.96 -41.01
CA THR A 372 -1.91 51.33 -40.71
C THR A 372 -3.09 52.30 -40.81
N THR A 373 -3.18 53.27 -39.91
CA THR A 373 -3.32 54.70 -40.27
C THR A 373 -2.93 55.60 -39.10
N ASP A 374 -2.07 56.57 -39.40
CA ASP A 374 -1.51 57.63 -38.56
C ASP A 374 -2.55 58.58 -37.95
N THR A 375 -2.20 59.22 -36.82
CA THR A 375 -2.25 60.69 -36.72
C THR A 375 -1.45 61.22 -35.52
N GLU A 376 -0.82 62.36 -35.78
CA GLU A 376 0.16 63.11 -35.01
C GLU A 376 -0.34 63.64 -33.65
N GLY A 377 0.59 63.85 -32.71
CA GLY A 377 0.29 64.49 -31.43
C GLY A 377 1.52 64.78 -30.57
N THR A 378 2.40 65.66 -31.06
CA THR A 378 3.24 66.64 -30.33
C THR A 378 3.69 66.37 -28.88
N THR A 379 5.02 66.31 -28.71
CA THR A 379 5.78 66.58 -27.47
C THR A 379 5.66 68.05 -27.03
N PRO A 380 5.92 68.35 -25.74
CA PRO A 380 7.03 69.27 -25.48
C PRO A 380 7.99 68.81 -24.38
N SER A 381 9.21 69.29 -24.55
CA SER A 381 10.46 69.00 -23.84
C SER A 381 10.65 69.76 -22.52
N ASN A 382 11.75 69.41 -21.83
CA ASN A 382 12.48 70.11 -20.75
C ASN A 382 11.95 69.89 -19.32
N GLU A 383 12.74 69.61 -18.28
CA GLU A 383 14.17 69.75 -17.91
C GLU A 383 14.52 68.55 -16.97
N GLY A 384 15.72 68.01 -16.75
CA GLY A 384 17.05 68.58 -16.52
C GLY A 384 17.65 67.92 -15.26
N GLN A 385 18.95 67.59 -15.31
CA GLN A 385 19.91 67.29 -14.22
C GLN A 385 20.16 65.86 -13.67
N THR A 386 21.31 65.29 -14.13
CA THR A 386 22.54 64.84 -13.37
C THR A 386 22.39 63.90 -12.17
N ASP A 387 23.21 62.88 -11.86
CA ASP A 387 24.55 62.36 -12.24
C ASP A 387 24.70 60.95 -11.57
N PRO A 388 25.81 60.16 -11.67
CA PRO A 388 25.73 58.71 -11.80
C PRO A 388 26.50 57.92 -10.71
N GLY A 389 26.46 56.60 -10.82
CA GLY A 389 27.64 55.76 -10.61
C GLY A 389 28.00 55.35 -9.18
N LYS A 390 27.63 54.12 -8.82
CA LYS A 390 28.56 52.97 -8.90
C LYS A 390 27.81 51.65 -8.86
#